data_AF-A0A5B1M9D9-F1
#
_entry.id   AF-A0A5B1M9D9-F1
#
_cell.length_a   1.000
_cell.length_b   1.000
_cell.length_c   1.000
_cell.angle_alpha   90.00
_cell.angle_beta   90.00
_cell.angle_gamma   90.00
#
_symmetry.space_group_name_H-M   'P 1'
#
loop_
_entity.id
_entity.type
_entity.pdbx_description
1 polymer ?
#
loop_
_entity_poly.entity_id
_entity_poly.type
_entity_poly.pdbx_seq_one_letter_code
_entity_poly.pdbx_strand_id
1 'polypeptide(L)'
;MRVWRPDWPCAVRRVLAQQRRGAGDPTLRLAPPGERGPHWRASRTPEGPVTLAIESRNADGEVHARAWGPGAEWASDQLPELLGAADDWTGFEPRHPVVREAWRRNPHVRLGRTSRPLEAVVPSIIEQKVTGKEAFAGYRALVLRYGEPAPGPAADVGLRLPPTPAVLQSIPSWEWLGMHIDPARSRAVVTAARHATALERIASRGPVAAPELDRALRSLPGLGIWTSAEVRQRTLGDPDAVSFGDFHVAKDVGWALSGREIDDRELAELLEPWRPHRGRVPLVLGAAGLRRPRRGHRASLRGHLPRV
;
A
#
# COMPACT_ATOMS: atom_id res chain seq x y z
N MET A 1 6.42 -14.06 20.70
CA MET A 1 6.61 -14.53 19.30
C MET A 1 5.32 -15.21 18.88
N ARG A 2 4.77 -14.88 17.72
CA ARG A 2 3.56 -15.48 17.16
C ARG A 2 3.95 -16.37 15.98
N VAL A 3 3.39 -17.56 15.90
CA VAL A 3 3.53 -18.46 14.75
C VAL A 3 2.15 -18.56 14.10
N TRP A 4 2.10 -18.35 12.79
CA TRP A 4 0.90 -18.52 11.98
C TRP A 4 1.16 -19.52 10.86
N ARG A 5 0.23 -20.45 10.65
CA ARG A 5 0.28 -21.46 9.58
C ARG A 5 -0.80 -21.12 8.55
N PRO A 6 -0.46 -20.47 7.43
CA PRO A 6 -1.39 -20.26 6.33
C PRO A 6 -1.75 -21.58 5.64
N ASP A 7 -2.98 -21.68 5.12
CA ASP A 7 -3.44 -22.81 4.30
C ASP A 7 -2.84 -22.82 2.88
N TRP A 8 -1.89 -21.94 2.59
CA TRP A 8 -1.22 -21.79 1.30
C TRP A 8 0.24 -21.39 1.49
N PRO A 9 1.12 -21.60 0.49
CA PRO A 9 2.50 -21.11 0.54
C PRO A 9 2.52 -19.57 0.46
N CYS A 10 2.41 -18.92 1.63
CA CYS A 10 2.28 -17.47 1.73
C CYS A 10 3.56 -16.76 1.25
N ALA A 11 3.44 -16.02 0.15
CA ALA A 11 4.49 -15.16 -0.37
C ALA A 11 4.62 -13.86 0.45
N VAL A 12 5.06 -13.95 1.71
CA VAL A 12 5.12 -12.84 2.68
C VAL A 12 5.74 -11.58 2.08
N ARG A 13 6.92 -11.70 1.46
CA ARG A 13 7.61 -10.57 0.83
C ARG A 13 6.74 -9.85 -0.19
N ARG A 14 5.98 -10.61 -0.99
CA ARG A 14 5.15 -10.08 -2.07
C ARG A 14 3.94 -9.35 -1.51
N VAL A 15 3.26 -9.92 -0.51
CA VAL A 15 2.11 -9.28 0.12
C VAL A 15 2.55 -7.98 0.83
N LEU A 16 3.66 -8.02 1.58
CA LEU A 16 4.20 -6.83 2.22
C LEU A 16 4.70 -5.77 1.22
N ALA A 17 5.17 -6.17 0.03
CA ALA A 17 5.61 -5.22 -1.00
C ALA A 17 4.49 -4.26 -1.45
N GLN A 18 3.22 -4.64 -1.33
CA GLN A 18 2.07 -3.76 -1.56
C GLN A 18 2.07 -2.53 -0.64
N GLN A 19 2.57 -2.70 0.60
CA GLN A 19 2.58 -1.67 1.63
C GLN A 19 3.81 -0.75 1.54
N ARG A 20 4.84 -1.14 0.79
CA ARG A 20 6.13 -0.46 0.76
C ARG A 20 6.14 0.73 -0.19
N ARG A 21 6.70 1.85 0.27
CA ARG A 21 6.87 3.11 -0.46
C ARG A 21 8.30 3.27 -0.99
N GLY A 22 8.64 2.43 -1.98
CA GLY A 22 9.94 2.44 -2.64
C GLY A 22 11.05 1.73 -1.86
N ALA A 23 12.26 1.65 -2.45
CA ALA A 23 13.36 0.90 -1.87
C ALA A 23 13.90 1.50 -0.55
N GLY A 24 13.80 2.81 -0.39
CA GLY A 24 14.27 3.55 0.80
C GLY A 24 13.21 3.80 1.86
N ASP A 25 12.08 3.08 1.84
CA ASP A 25 11.00 3.22 2.82
C ASP A 25 11.52 3.01 4.26
N PRO A 26 11.45 4.03 5.14
CA PRO A 26 11.92 3.93 6.52
C PRO A 26 10.95 3.20 7.45
N THR A 27 9.71 2.93 7.01
CA THR A 27 8.68 2.24 7.79
C THR A 27 8.58 0.75 7.46
N LEU A 28 9.11 0.32 6.30
CA LEU A 28 9.03 -1.06 5.84
C LEU A 28 10.29 -1.50 5.09
N ARG A 29 11.05 -2.40 5.71
CA ARG A 29 12.25 -3.01 5.12
C ARG A 29 11.99 -4.47 4.77
N LEU A 30 12.11 -4.79 3.48
CA LEU A 30 12.02 -6.17 3.03
C LEU A 30 13.41 -6.77 2.90
N ALA A 31 13.62 -7.99 3.41
CA ALA A 31 14.78 -8.80 3.09
C ALA A 31 14.97 -8.92 1.56
N PRO A 32 16.23 -8.94 1.06
CA PRO A 32 16.50 -9.12 -0.36
C PRO A 32 15.89 -10.42 -0.89
N PRO A 33 15.47 -10.48 -2.17
CA PRO A 33 15.01 -11.72 -2.77
C PRO A 33 16.05 -12.83 -2.66
N GLY A 34 15.65 -14.02 -2.20
CA GLY A 34 16.53 -15.18 -2.08
C GLY A 34 17.38 -15.22 -0.81
N GLU A 35 17.45 -14.13 -0.05
CA GLU A 35 18.13 -14.09 1.24
C GLU A 35 17.19 -14.47 2.39
N ARG A 36 17.73 -15.19 3.38
CA ARG A 36 17.02 -15.47 4.62
C ARG A 36 17.07 -14.24 5.52
N GLY A 37 15.94 -13.87 6.11
CA GLY A 37 15.88 -12.83 7.10
C GLY A 37 14.48 -12.26 7.27
N PRO A 38 14.24 -11.53 8.38
CA PRO A 38 12.94 -10.93 8.64
C PRO A 38 12.66 -9.73 7.73
N HIS A 39 11.39 -9.60 7.36
CA HIS A 39 10.80 -8.36 6.88
C HIS A 39 10.39 -7.50 8.07
N TRP A 40 10.84 -6.26 8.11
CA TRP A 40 10.60 -5.35 9.23
C TRP A 40 9.54 -4.32 8.87
N ARG A 41 8.59 -4.08 9.78
CA ARG A 41 7.55 -3.07 9.62
C ARG A 41 7.35 -2.29 10.92
N ALA A 42 7.37 -0.96 10.84
CA ALA A 42 6.92 -0.09 11.92
C ALA A 42 5.50 0.39 11.63
N SER A 43 4.66 0.49 12.66
CA SER A 43 3.28 0.98 12.51
C SER A 43 2.82 1.64 13.79
N ARG A 44 1.83 2.53 13.67
CA ARG A 44 1.04 3.05 14.80
C ARG A 44 -0.29 2.32 14.83
N THR A 45 -0.45 1.47 15.83
CA THR A 45 -1.67 0.67 16.06
C THR A 45 -2.62 1.40 17.02
N PRO A 46 -3.89 0.96 17.17
CA PRO A 46 -4.78 1.49 18.19
C PRO A 46 -4.23 1.33 19.62
N GLU A 47 -3.40 0.31 19.86
CA GLU A 47 -2.77 0.01 21.15
C GLU A 47 -1.37 0.64 21.28
N GLY A 48 -0.97 1.48 20.33
CA GLY A 48 0.28 2.22 20.34
C GLY A 48 1.30 1.77 19.30
N PRO A 49 2.53 2.31 19.36
CA PRO A 49 3.56 2.06 18.36
C PRO A 49 4.06 0.61 18.42
N VAL A 50 4.39 0.07 17.25
CA VAL A 50 4.90 -1.30 17.13
C VAL A 50 5.99 -1.40 16.08
N THR A 51 6.91 -2.33 16.32
CA THR A 51 7.73 -2.96 15.29
C THR A 51 7.34 -4.42 15.15
N LEU A 52 7.15 -4.90 13.92
CA LEU A 52 7.07 -6.30 13.54
C LEU A 52 8.34 -6.74 12.79
N ALA A 53 8.86 -7.93 13.13
CA ALA A 53 9.79 -8.71 12.33
C ALA A 53 9.10 -9.99 11.88
N ILE A 54 8.90 -10.15 10.57
CA ILE A 54 8.12 -11.23 9.96
C ILE A 54 9.05 -12.10 9.12
N GLU A 55 9.14 -13.38 9.43
CA GLU A 55 10.00 -14.34 8.74
C GLU A 55 9.18 -15.53 8.23
N SER A 56 9.37 -15.85 6.95
CA SER A 56 8.80 -17.06 6.35
C SER A 56 9.67 -18.29 6.67
N ARG A 57 9.06 -19.32 7.26
CA ARG A 57 9.63 -20.65 7.46
C ARG A 57 8.97 -21.62 6.49
N ASN A 58 9.29 -21.44 5.20
CA ASN A 58 8.62 -22.14 4.09
C ASN A 58 8.69 -23.67 4.18
N ALA A 59 9.79 -24.22 4.73
CA ALA A 59 9.93 -25.66 4.91
C ALA A 59 8.89 -26.24 5.89
N ASP A 60 8.47 -25.44 6.86
CA ASP A 60 7.53 -25.82 7.92
C ASP A 60 6.10 -25.32 7.62
N GLY A 61 5.90 -24.61 6.51
CA GLY A 61 4.62 -23.95 6.20
C GLY A 61 4.24 -22.84 7.18
N GLU A 62 5.23 -22.23 7.85
CA GLU A 62 5.00 -21.30 8.95
C GLU A 62 5.43 -19.86 8.61
N VAL A 63 4.77 -18.90 9.24
CA VAL A 63 5.19 -17.50 9.31
C VAL A 63 5.39 -17.13 10.76
N HIS A 64 6.61 -16.69 11.09
CA HIS A 64 6.98 -16.29 12.44
C HIS A 64 6.97 -14.77 12.52
N ALA A 65 6.32 -14.22 13.54
CA ALA A 65 6.34 -12.81 13.85
C ALA A 65 6.86 -12.54 15.26
N ARG A 66 7.78 -11.59 15.37
CA ARG A 66 8.18 -10.98 16.63
C ARG A 66 7.73 -9.52 16.62
N ALA A 67 7.17 -9.08 17.73
CA ALA A 67 6.60 -7.75 17.88
C ALA A 67 7.18 -7.06 19.11
N TRP A 68 7.42 -5.75 19.01
CA TRP A 68 7.94 -4.92 20.11
C TRP A 68 7.18 -3.60 20.19
N GLY A 69 7.02 -3.08 21.41
CA GLY A 69 6.29 -1.85 21.70
C GLY A 69 4.86 -2.10 22.21
N PRO A 70 4.15 -1.04 22.64
CA PRO A 70 2.80 -1.16 23.21
C PRO A 70 1.78 -1.85 22.28
N GLY A 71 1.91 -1.68 20.96
CA GLY A 71 1.01 -2.31 19.98
C GLY A 71 1.36 -3.74 19.58
N ALA A 72 2.25 -4.42 20.32
CA ALA A 72 2.81 -5.71 19.92
C ALA A 72 1.79 -6.84 19.83
N GLU A 73 0.84 -6.88 20.77
CA GLU A 73 -0.22 -7.89 20.82
C GLU A 73 -1.19 -7.71 19.64
N TRP A 74 -1.78 -6.53 19.50
CA TRP A 74 -2.62 -6.15 18.36
C TRP A 74 -1.98 -6.50 17.01
N ALA A 75 -0.73 -6.12 16.81
CA ALA A 75 -0.04 -6.33 15.55
C ALA A 75 0.27 -7.81 15.27
N SER A 76 0.48 -8.60 16.32
CA SER A 76 0.66 -10.05 16.22
C SER A 76 -0.65 -10.74 15.82
N ASP A 77 -1.78 -10.31 16.37
CA ASP A 77 -3.10 -10.84 16.02
C ASP A 77 -3.55 -10.43 14.61
N GLN A 78 -3.13 -9.25 14.14
CA GLN A 78 -3.40 -8.78 12.79
C GLN A 78 -2.50 -9.40 11.70
N LEU A 79 -1.51 -10.22 12.08
CA LEU A 79 -0.56 -10.82 11.14
C LEU A 79 -1.24 -11.60 9.99
N PRO A 80 -2.26 -12.46 10.22
CA PRO A 80 -2.93 -13.16 9.13
C PRO A 80 -3.61 -12.19 8.15
N GLU A 81 -4.25 -11.13 8.64
CA GLU A 81 -4.92 -10.14 7.79
C GLU A 81 -3.91 -9.31 6.97
N LEU A 82 -2.80 -8.92 7.59
CA LEU A 82 -1.68 -8.25 6.91
C LEU A 82 -1.13 -9.09 5.75
N LEU A 83 -1.21 -10.41 5.88
CA LEU A 83 -0.72 -11.38 4.90
C LEU A 83 -1.83 -11.97 4.00
N GLY A 84 -3.04 -11.41 4.09
CA GLY A 84 -4.14 -11.68 3.17
C GLY A 84 -4.97 -12.92 3.48
N ALA A 85 -5.00 -13.38 4.73
CA ALA A 85 -5.91 -14.46 5.17
C ALA A 85 -7.39 -14.11 5.01
N ALA A 86 -7.72 -12.82 5.05
CA ALA A 86 -9.09 -12.33 4.86
C ALA A 86 -9.43 -12.01 3.39
N ASP A 87 -8.52 -12.28 2.45
CA ASP A 87 -8.75 -12.04 1.02
C ASP A 87 -9.51 -13.21 0.39
N ASP A 88 -10.84 -13.13 0.43
CA ASP A 88 -11.74 -14.15 -0.12
C ASP A 88 -11.94 -14.00 -1.64
N TRP A 89 -11.54 -15.03 -2.38
CA TRP A 89 -11.64 -15.11 -3.84
C TRP A 89 -12.96 -15.72 -4.33
N THR A 90 -13.85 -16.12 -3.43
CA THR A 90 -15.17 -16.63 -3.77
C THR A 90 -15.92 -15.62 -4.64
N GLY A 91 -16.51 -16.11 -5.74
CA GLY A 91 -17.20 -15.27 -6.73
C GLY A 91 -16.30 -14.66 -7.81
N PHE A 92 -14.97 -14.77 -7.71
CA PHE A 92 -14.09 -14.31 -8.78
C PHE A 92 -14.07 -15.29 -9.96
N GLU A 93 -14.54 -14.83 -11.12
CA GLU A 93 -14.47 -15.58 -12.38
C GLU A 93 -13.41 -14.99 -13.32
N PRO A 94 -12.38 -15.76 -13.71
CA PRO A 94 -11.36 -15.29 -14.65
C PRO A 94 -11.87 -15.34 -16.11
N ARG A 95 -12.84 -14.49 -16.43
CA ARG A 95 -13.61 -14.49 -17.70
C ARG A 95 -12.75 -14.39 -18.97
N HIS A 96 -11.58 -13.76 -18.88
CA HIS A 96 -10.64 -13.60 -20.01
C HIS A 96 -9.52 -14.67 -20.00
N PRO A 97 -9.13 -15.28 -21.14
CA PRO A 97 -8.09 -16.31 -21.20
C PRO A 97 -6.76 -15.89 -20.57
N VAL A 98 -6.31 -14.65 -20.81
CA VAL A 98 -5.08 -14.11 -20.21
C VAL A 98 -5.18 -14.01 -18.68
N VAL A 99 -6.34 -13.59 -18.15
CA VAL A 99 -6.56 -13.50 -16.70
C VAL A 99 -6.59 -14.90 -16.08
N ARG A 100 -7.24 -15.86 -16.75
CA ARG A 100 -7.29 -17.27 -16.34
C ARG A 100 -5.91 -17.88 -16.26
N GLU A 101 -5.08 -17.68 -17.28
CA GLU A 101 -3.71 -18.21 -17.30
C GLU A 101 -2.83 -17.51 -16.25
N ALA A 102 -2.94 -16.19 -16.13
CA ALA A 102 -2.20 -15.43 -15.13
C ALA A 102 -2.57 -15.86 -13.69
N TRP A 103 -3.85 -16.13 -13.42
CA TRP A 103 -4.32 -16.64 -12.13
C TRP A 103 -3.86 -18.07 -11.87
N ARG A 104 -3.94 -18.95 -12.87
CA ARG A 104 -3.45 -20.33 -12.80
C ARG A 104 -1.96 -20.41 -12.43
N ARG A 105 -1.14 -19.47 -12.94
CA ARG A 105 0.29 -19.35 -12.59
C ARG A 105 0.55 -18.68 -11.24
N ASN A 106 -0.44 -18.00 -10.66
CA ASN A 106 -0.33 -17.27 -9.40
C ASN A 106 -1.52 -17.58 -8.47
N PRO A 107 -1.80 -18.85 -8.14
CA PRO A 107 -3.02 -19.25 -7.41
C PRO A 107 -3.07 -18.70 -5.98
N HIS A 108 -1.89 -18.35 -5.43
CA HIS A 108 -1.71 -17.87 -4.06
C HIS A 108 -1.47 -16.36 -3.98
N VAL A 109 -1.76 -15.59 -5.03
CA VAL A 109 -1.77 -14.13 -4.91
C VAL A 109 -2.86 -13.73 -3.91
N ARG A 110 -2.50 -12.82 -2.99
CA ARG A 110 -3.39 -12.31 -1.95
C ARG A 110 -3.23 -10.80 -1.80
N LEU A 111 -4.32 -10.14 -1.43
CA LEU A 111 -4.35 -8.76 -0.94
C LEU A 111 -4.21 -8.76 0.58
N GLY A 112 -3.14 -8.14 1.07
CA GLY A 112 -2.97 -7.90 2.51
C GLY A 112 -3.67 -6.61 2.92
N ARG A 113 -4.09 -6.52 4.18
CA ARG A 113 -4.69 -5.29 4.72
C ARG A 113 -4.07 -4.86 6.04
N THR A 114 -3.91 -3.56 6.23
CA THR A 114 -3.28 -3.01 7.44
C THR A 114 -4.29 -2.51 8.46
N SER A 115 -5.53 -2.24 8.04
CA SER A 115 -6.51 -1.50 8.84
C SER A 115 -6.00 -0.11 9.31
N ARG A 116 -4.93 0.43 8.70
CA ARG A 116 -4.29 1.71 9.05
C ARG A 116 -4.46 2.75 7.92
N PRO A 117 -5.59 3.46 7.85
CA PRO A 117 -5.88 4.38 6.75
C PRO A 117 -4.92 5.57 6.68
N LEU A 118 -4.45 6.10 7.82
CA LEU A 118 -3.52 7.22 7.81
C LEU A 118 -2.16 6.84 7.19
N GLU A 119 -1.67 5.64 7.51
CA GLU A 119 -0.42 5.11 6.94
C GLU A 119 -0.52 4.85 5.44
N ALA A 120 -1.74 4.63 4.92
CA ALA A 120 -1.98 4.50 3.49
C ALA A 120 -2.19 5.87 2.80
N VAL A 121 -3.01 6.75 3.38
CA VAL A 121 -3.46 8.00 2.72
C VAL A 121 -2.34 9.04 2.60
N VAL A 122 -1.46 9.16 3.60
CA VAL A 122 -0.36 10.14 3.58
C VAL A 122 0.58 9.90 2.39
N PRO A 123 1.19 8.70 2.23
CA PRO A 123 2.03 8.44 1.07
C PRO A 123 1.24 8.47 -0.25
N SER A 124 -0.02 8.01 -0.28
CA SER A 124 -0.83 8.09 -1.50
C SER A 124 -1.07 9.55 -1.92
N ILE A 125 -1.26 10.50 -0.99
CA ILE A 125 -1.34 11.92 -1.34
C ILE A 125 0.00 12.42 -1.90
N ILE A 126 1.12 12.07 -1.25
CA ILE A 126 2.48 12.47 -1.67
C ILE A 126 2.80 12.00 -3.10
N GLU A 127 2.29 10.83 -3.49
CA GLU A 127 2.46 10.23 -4.82
C GLU A 127 1.68 10.91 -5.95
N GLN A 128 0.73 11.81 -5.63
CA GLN A 128 -0.11 12.44 -6.64
C GLN A 128 0.70 13.30 -7.63
N LYS A 129 0.53 13.00 -8.93
CA LYS A 129 1.01 13.81 -10.07
C LYS A 129 2.54 14.04 -10.12
N VAL A 130 3.31 13.17 -9.48
CA VAL A 130 4.78 13.21 -9.47
C VAL A 130 5.37 11.86 -9.89
N THR A 131 6.67 11.84 -10.15
CA THR A 131 7.36 10.56 -10.38
C THR A 131 7.43 9.76 -9.09
N GLY A 132 7.40 8.42 -9.18
CA GLY A 132 7.55 7.57 -7.99
C GLY A 132 8.86 7.85 -7.22
N LYS A 133 9.95 8.22 -7.91
CA LYS A 133 11.22 8.59 -7.26
C LYS A 133 11.06 9.83 -6.36
N GLU A 134 10.42 10.87 -6.86
CA GLU A 134 10.14 12.11 -6.13
C GLU A 134 9.21 11.84 -4.96
N ALA A 135 8.13 11.09 -5.18
CA ALA A 135 7.19 10.71 -4.14
C ALA A 135 7.84 9.92 -2.99
N PHE A 136 8.63 8.90 -3.31
CA PHE A 136 9.30 8.07 -2.31
C PHE A 136 10.39 8.85 -1.57
N ALA A 137 11.10 9.75 -2.26
CA ALA A 137 12.06 10.64 -1.60
C ALA A 137 11.36 11.58 -0.61
N GLY A 138 10.24 12.19 -1.01
CA GLY A 138 9.47 13.09 -0.14
C GLY A 138 8.84 12.37 1.05
N TYR A 139 8.26 11.18 0.85
CA TYR A 139 7.75 10.37 1.95
C TYR A 139 8.86 9.92 2.92
N ARG A 140 10.01 9.50 2.38
CA ARG A 140 11.18 9.16 3.20
C ARG A 140 11.65 10.36 4.01
N ALA A 141 11.76 11.54 3.41
CA ALA A 141 12.16 12.77 4.10
C ALA A 141 11.18 13.13 5.23
N LEU A 142 9.86 13.04 4.97
CA LEU A 142 8.82 13.24 5.96
C LEU A 142 9.00 12.34 7.19
N VAL A 143 9.16 11.02 6.98
CA VAL A 143 9.30 10.08 8.09
C VAL A 143 10.66 10.23 8.80
N LEU A 144 11.74 10.52 8.07
CA LEU A 144 13.04 10.75 8.71
C LEU A 144 13.13 12.06 9.49
N ARG A 145 12.28 13.04 9.20
CA ARG A 145 12.28 14.31 9.91
C ARG A 145 11.26 14.37 11.04
N TYR A 146 10.08 13.80 10.82
CA TYR A 146 8.93 13.93 11.71
C TYR A 146 8.43 12.59 12.27
N GLY A 147 9.08 11.48 11.91
CA GLY A 147 8.84 10.17 12.50
C GLY A 147 9.74 9.90 13.70
N GLU A 148 9.30 8.98 14.55
CA GLU A 148 10.02 8.55 15.76
C GLU A 148 10.76 7.23 15.50
N PRO A 149 11.83 6.91 16.24
CA PRO A 149 12.44 5.58 16.21
C PRO A 149 11.40 4.48 16.49
N ALA A 150 11.45 3.40 15.71
CA ALA A 150 10.55 2.26 15.94
C ALA A 150 10.94 1.49 17.22
N PRO A 151 9.98 0.94 17.99
CA PRO A 151 10.28 0.24 19.24
C PRO A 151 11.18 -0.99 19.05
N GLY A 152 11.97 -1.30 20.08
CA GLY A 152 12.79 -2.51 20.15
C GLY A 152 14.01 -2.49 19.21
N PRO A 153 14.52 -3.65 18.77
CA PRO A 153 15.77 -3.79 18.01
C PRO A 153 15.70 -3.20 16.59
N ALA A 154 14.55 -2.65 16.22
CA ALA A 154 14.32 -2.08 14.91
C ALA A 154 14.95 -0.70 14.73
N ALA A 155 15.15 0.03 15.83
CA ALA A 155 15.91 1.27 15.83
C ALA A 155 17.33 1.06 15.28
N ASP A 156 17.97 -0.07 15.65
CA ASP A 156 19.33 -0.42 15.21
C ASP A 156 19.41 -0.69 13.69
N VAL A 157 18.31 -1.12 13.07
CA VAL A 157 18.22 -1.30 11.61
C VAL A 157 17.63 -0.08 10.88
N GLY A 158 17.48 1.05 11.59
CA GLY A 158 17.07 2.36 11.06
C GLY A 158 15.57 2.50 10.79
N LEU A 159 14.74 1.64 11.37
CA LEU A 159 13.29 1.66 11.16
C LEU A 159 12.64 2.79 11.95
N ARG A 160 11.66 3.46 11.35
CA ARG A 160 10.95 4.59 11.97
C ARG A 160 9.44 4.44 11.86
N LEU A 161 8.74 4.96 12.86
CA LEU A 161 7.29 5.11 12.84
C LEU A 161 6.90 6.27 11.91
N PRO A 162 5.80 6.15 11.15
CA PRO A 162 5.24 7.30 10.46
C PRO A 162 4.85 8.41 11.47
N PRO A 163 4.85 9.69 11.08
CA PRO A 163 4.42 10.77 11.97
C PRO A 163 2.99 10.58 12.49
N THR A 164 2.70 11.06 13.70
CA THR A 164 1.33 11.05 14.26
C THR A 164 0.43 12.06 13.52
N PRO A 165 -0.91 11.93 13.60
CA PRO A 165 -1.81 12.96 13.09
C PRO A 165 -1.52 14.35 13.65
N ALA A 166 -1.16 14.45 14.94
CA ALA A 166 -0.85 15.71 15.59
C ALA A 166 0.43 16.34 15.02
N VAL A 167 1.48 15.53 14.83
CA VAL A 167 2.73 16.00 14.21
C VAL A 167 2.48 16.46 12.77
N LEU A 168 1.74 15.71 11.96
CA LEU A 168 1.43 16.12 10.58
C LEU A 168 0.74 17.49 10.52
N GLN A 169 -0.15 17.77 11.49
CA GLN A 169 -0.87 19.04 11.58
C GLN A 169 0.01 20.21 12.04
N SER A 170 1.10 19.94 12.77
CA SER A 170 2.00 20.97 13.29
C SER A 170 3.15 21.31 12.35
N ILE A 171 3.36 20.57 11.25
CA ILE A 171 4.46 20.83 10.31
C ILE A 171 4.24 22.18 9.63
N PRO A 172 5.18 23.14 9.78
CA PRO A 172 5.08 24.44 9.12
C PRO A 172 5.07 24.32 7.60
N SER A 173 4.35 25.23 6.93
CA SER A 173 4.10 25.16 5.47
C SER A 173 5.37 25.09 4.62
N TRP A 174 6.44 25.79 5.01
CA TRP A 174 7.71 25.82 4.28
C TRP A 174 8.50 24.50 4.36
N GLU A 175 8.30 23.72 5.43
CA GLU A 175 9.02 22.47 5.64
C GLU A 175 8.60 21.39 4.64
N TRP A 176 7.34 21.43 4.20
CA TRP A 176 6.82 20.54 3.16
C TRP A 176 7.55 20.72 1.83
N LEU A 177 7.84 21.96 1.43
CA LEU A 177 8.60 22.26 0.21
C LEU A 177 10.03 21.73 0.30
N GLY A 178 10.65 21.83 1.49
CA GLY A 178 11.95 21.22 1.77
C GLY A 178 11.96 19.69 1.66
N MET A 179 10.79 19.04 1.59
CA MET A 179 10.63 17.60 1.38
C MET A 179 10.04 17.27 0.00
N HIS A 180 10.00 18.24 -0.93
CA HIS A 180 9.40 18.11 -2.27
C HIS A 180 7.89 17.81 -2.26
N ILE A 181 7.22 18.20 -1.18
CA ILE A 181 5.77 18.07 -1.03
C ILE A 181 5.17 19.46 -1.27
N ASP A 182 4.52 19.63 -2.42
CA ASP A 182 3.93 20.91 -2.79
C ASP A 182 2.74 21.31 -1.90
N PRO A 183 2.33 22.60 -1.92
CA PRO A 183 1.27 23.11 -1.04
C PRO A 183 -0.09 22.43 -1.20
N ALA A 184 -0.43 21.91 -2.38
CA ALA A 184 -1.70 21.21 -2.59
C ALA A 184 -1.66 19.85 -1.89
N ARG A 185 -0.56 19.10 -2.06
CA ARG A 185 -0.37 17.79 -1.38
C ARG A 185 -0.24 17.94 0.13
N SER A 186 0.54 18.89 0.63
CA SER A 186 0.68 19.07 2.09
C SER A 186 -0.63 19.48 2.76
N ARG A 187 -1.42 20.37 2.14
CA ARG A 187 -2.75 20.74 2.63
C ARG A 187 -3.70 19.54 2.68
N ALA A 188 -3.66 18.68 1.67
CA ALA A 188 -4.44 17.44 1.66
C ALA A 188 -3.98 16.47 2.77
N VAL A 189 -2.67 16.32 3.01
CA VAL A 189 -2.12 15.53 4.13
C VAL A 189 -2.61 16.04 5.47
N VAL A 190 -2.48 17.35 5.73
CA VAL A 190 -2.94 17.98 6.98
C VAL A 190 -4.45 17.80 7.16
N THR A 191 -5.22 17.92 6.07
CA THR A 191 -6.69 17.68 6.10
C THR A 191 -7.00 16.23 6.45
N ALA A 192 -6.35 15.25 5.81
CA ALA A 192 -6.54 13.84 6.13
C ALA A 192 -6.15 13.54 7.59
N ALA A 193 -5.08 14.16 8.09
CA ALA A 193 -4.64 14.00 9.48
C ALA A 193 -5.67 14.52 10.50
N ARG A 194 -6.37 15.63 10.21
CA ARG A 194 -7.49 16.13 11.04
C ARG A 194 -8.64 15.13 11.16
N HIS A 195 -8.83 14.29 10.14
CA HIS A 195 -9.89 13.27 10.10
C HIS A 195 -9.38 11.86 10.40
N ALA A 196 -8.16 11.70 10.89
CA ALA A 196 -7.53 10.38 11.11
C ALA A 196 -8.40 9.45 11.97
N THR A 197 -8.89 9.91 13.13
CA THR A 197 -9.74 9.11 14.03
C THR A 197 -11.02 8.63 13.35
N ALA A 198 -11.65 9.47 12.53
CA ALA A 198 -12.87 9.10 11.80
C ALA A 198 -12.57 8.04 10.74
N LEU A 199 -11.48 8.19 9.99
CA LEU A 199 -11.05 7.21 9.00
C LEU A 199 -10.69 5.87 9.66
N GLU A 200 -9.98 5.89 10.81
CA GLU A 200 -9.64 4.69 11.57
C GLU A 200 -10.87 3.94 12.08
N ARG A 201 -11.87 4.65 12.60
CA ARG A 201 -13.16 4.06 13.00
C ARG A 201 -13.91 3.46 11.82
N ILE A 202 -13.80 4.05 10.63
CA ILE A 202 -14.40 3.44 9.43
C ILE A 202 -13.66 2.14 9.10
N ALA A 203 -12.33 2.19 9.07
CA ALA A 203 -11.49 1.04 8.71
C ALA A 203 -11.59 -0.13 9.70
N SER A 204 -11.84 0.13 11.00
CA SER A 204 -11.96 -0.91 12.02
C SER A 204 -13.16 -1.85 11.83
N ARG A 205 -14.12 -1.50 10.95
CA ARG A 205 -15.24 -2.37 10.57
C ARG A 205 -14.87 -3.39 9.47
N GLY A 206 -13.63 -3.37 8.99
CA GLY A 206 -13.14 -4.34 8.00
C GLY A 206 -13.66 -4.07 6.57
N PRO A 207 -13.57 -5.07 5.66
CA PRO A 207 -13.79 -4.88 4.23
C PRO A 207 -15.18 -4.37 3.86
N VAL A 208 -16.20 -4.71 4.64
CA VAL A 208 -17.58 -4.25 4.43
C VAL A 208 -17.69 -2.72 4.46
N ALA A 209 -16.75 -2.03 5.10
CA ALA A 209 -16.72 -0.57 5.16
C ALA A 209 -16.11 0.10 3.92
N ALA A 210 -15.69 -0.65 2.89
CA ALA A 210 -15.06 -0.08 1.70
C ALA A 210 -15.90 1.02 1.00
N PRO A 211 -17.22 0.89 0.80
CA PRO A 211 -18.03 1.95 0.21
C PRO A 211 -18.12 3.21 1.09
N GLU A 212 -18.07 3.05 2.40
CA GLU A 212 -18.08 4.19 3.33
C GLU A 212 -16.72 4.88 3.38
N LEU A 213 -15.63 4.11 3.39
CA LEU A 213 -14.28 4.65 3.33
C LEU A 213 -14.05 5.40 2.01
N ASP A 214 -14.58 4.91 0.88
CA ASP A 214 -14.54 5.62 -0.40
C ASP A 214 -15.20 7.00 -0.30
N ARG A 215 -16.44 7.06 0.21
CA ARG A 215 -17.18 8.31 0.37
C ARG A 215 -16.47 9.29 1.32
N ALA A 216 -15.99 8.79 2.45
CA ALA A 216 -15.29 9.61 3.44
C ALA A 216 -13.99 10.20 2.86
N LEU A 217 -13.16 9.39 2.20
CA LEU A 217 -11.93 9.88 1.57
C LEU A 217 -12.22 10.90 0.48
N ARG A 218 -13.20 10.61 -0.41
CA ARG A 218 -13.54 11.48 -1.54
C ARG A 218 -14.27 12.77 -1.16
N SER A 219 -14.79 12.86 0.07
CA SER A 219 -15.28 14.13 0.61
C SER A 219 -14.16 15.09 1.02
N LEU A 220 -12.92 14.63 1.15
CA LEU A 220 -11.79 15.47 1.52
C LEU A 220 -11.21 16.17 0.28
N PRO A 221 -10.99 17.50 0.33
CA PRO A 221 -10.36 18.23 -0.77
C PRO A 221 -9.00 17.64 -1.18
N GLY A 222 -8.84 17.37 -2.47
CA GLY A 222 -7.61 16.80 -3.03
C GLY A 222 -7.55 15.27 -3.04
N LEU A 223 -8.56 14.55 -2.53
CA LEU A 223 -8.60 13.09 -2.56
C LEU A 223 -9.64 12.61 -3.58
N GLY A 224 -9.16 12.14 -4.73
CA GLY A 224 -9.98 11.62 -5.82
C GLY A 224 -10.16 10.10 -5.81
N ILE A 225 -10.74 9.57 -6.89
CA ILE A 225 -10.97 8.13 -7.11
C ILE A 225 -9.67 7.32 -7.00
N TRP A 226 -8.57 7.82 -7.58
CA TRP A 226 -7.26 7.19 -7.52
C TRP A 226 -6.76 7.03 -6.08
N THR A 227 -6.70 8.12 -5.31
CA THR A 227 -6.22 8.08 -3.92
C THR A 227 -7.11 7.22 -3.04
N SER A 228 -8.43 7.29 -3.22
CA SER A 228 -9.37 6.43 -2.49
C SER A 228 -9.09 4.94 -2.76
N ALA A 229 -8.92 4.55 -4.03
CA ALA A 229 -8.61 3.17 -4.41
C ALA A 229 -7.29 2.69 -3.79
N GLU A 230 -6.21 3.48 -3.88
CA GLU A 230 -4.91 3.15 -3.29
C GLU A 230 -4.99 2.94 -1.76
N VAL A 231 -5.82 3.73 -1.07
CA VAL A 231 -6.05 3.61 0.37
C VAL A 231 -6.90 2.38 0.70
N ARG A 232 -8.01 2.15 -0.02
CA ARG A 232 -8.89 0.99 0.19
C ARG A 232 -8.16 -0.33 -0.05
N GLN A 233 -7.36 -0.42 -1.11
CA GLN A 233 -6.54 -1.61 -1.39
C GLN A 233 -5.60 -1.95 -0.23
N ARG A 234 -4.90 -0.96 0.34
CA ARG A 234 -3.91 -1.20 1.42
C ARG A 234 -4.53 -1.35 2.80
N THR A 235 -5.61 -0.60 3.05
CA THR A 235 -6.25 -0.53 4.37
C THR A 235 -7.23 -1.67 4.57
N LEU A 236 -8.02 -2.01 3.54
CA LEU A 236 -9.12 -2.96 3.64
C LEU A 236 -8.91 -4.23 2.79
N GLY A 237 -7.89 -4.26 1.93
CA GLY A 237 -7.72 -5.37 0.99
C GLY A 237 -8.81 -5.40 -0.08
N ASP A 238 -9.36 -4.24 -0.43
CA ASP A 238 -10.54 -4.12 -1.30
C ASP A 238 -10.29 -4.73 -2.70
N PRO A 239 -10.96 -5.84 -3.06
CA PRO A 239 -10.75 -6.52 -4.34
C PRO A 239 -11.41 -5.80 -5.51
N ASP A 240 -12.27 -4.81 -5.27
CA ASP A 240 -12.98 -4.04 -6.29
C ASP A 240 -12.33 -2.67 -6.56
N ALA A 241 -11.41 -2.24 -5.69
CA ALA A 241 -10.73 -0.96 -5.80
C ALA A 241 -9.74 -0.96 -6.99
N VAL A 242 -10.04 -0.18 -8.02
CA VAL A 242 -9.16 0.08 -9.16
C VAL A 242 -8.68 1.52 -9.11
N SER A 243 -7.37 1.71 -9.24
CA SER A 243 -6.72 3.02 -9.23
C SER A 243 -6.88 3.74 -10.59
N PHE A 244 -8.12 4.03 -10.97
CA PHE A 244 -8.43 4.84 -12.15
C PHE A 244 -7.72 6.20 -12.04
N GLY A 245 -7.15 6.69 -13.14
CA GLY A 245 -6.28 7.87 -13.17
C GLY A 245 -4.80 7.54 -13.01
N ASP A 246 -4.44 6.28 -12.76
CA ASP A 246 -3.06 5.84 -12.71
C ASP A 246 -2.43 5.85 -14.11
N PHE A 247 -1.21 6.38 -14.21
CA PHE A 247 -0.51 6.52 -15.48
C PHE A 247 -0.20 5.19 -16.18
N HIS A 248 -0.17 4.08 -15.44
CA HIS A 248 0.19 2.77 -15.95
C HIS A 248 -0.98 1.79 -16.02
N VAL A 249 -1.90 1.78 -15.04
CA VAL A 249 -2.91 0.72 -14.90
C VAL A 249 -3.71 0.48 -16.19
N ALA A 250 -4.38 1.51 -16.75
CA ALA A 250 -5.20 1.34 -17.95
C ALA A 250 -4.39 0.80 -19.13
N LYS A 251 -3.22 1.39 -19.36
CA LYS A 251 -2.32 0.99 -20.47
C LYS A 251 -1.77 -0.43 -20.30
N ASP A 252 -1.41 -0.84 -19.09
CA ASP A 252 -0.86 -2.16 -18.82
C ASP A 252 -1.95 -3.25 -18.90
N VAL A 253 -3.14 -2.98 -18.35
CA VAL A 253 -4.29 -3.89 -18.44
C VAL A 253 -4.78 -4.00 -19.89
N GLY A 254 -4.96 -2.88 -20.59
CA GLY A 254 -5.31 -2.85 -22.00
C GLY A 254 -4.33 -3.65 -22.84
N TRP A 255 -3.03 -3.40 -22.67
CA TRP A 255 -2.00 -4.11 -23.43
C TRP A 255 -2.03 -5.62 -23.16
N ALA A 256 -2.19 -6.02 -21.90
CA ALA A 256 -2.23 -7.43 -21.52
C ALA A 256 -3.47 -8.16 -22.07
N LEU A 257 -4.62 -7.50 -22.17
CA LEU A 257 -5.88 -8.14 -22.55
C LEU A 257 -6.21 -8.01 -24.04
N SER A 258 -5.84 -6.89 -24.68
CA SER A 258 -6.21 -6.59 -26.08
C SER A 258 -5.01 -6.27 -26.98
N GLY A 259 -3.78 -6.27 -26.45
CA GLY A 259 -2.56 -5.98 -27.23
C GLY A 259 -2.38 -4.51 -27.61
N ARG A 260 -3.21 -3.60 -27.08
CA ARG A 260 -3.12 -2.15 -27.30
C ARG A 260 -3.28 -1.36 -26.01
N GLU A 261 -2.77 -0.14 -25.96
CA GLU A 261 -3.09 0.77 -24.86
C GLU A 261 -4.57 1.18 -24.91
N ILE A 262 -5.18 1.35 -23.74
CA ILE A 262 -6.54 1.87 -23.54
C ILE A 262 -6.51 3.00 -22.51
N ASP A 263 -7.53 3.85 -22.51
CA ASP A 263 -7.70 4.88 -21.49
C ASP A 263 -8.52 4.40 -20.27
N ASP A 264 -8.70 5.25 -19.27
CA ASP A 264 -9.44 4.91 -18.05
C ASP A 264 -10.94 4.65 -18.29
N ARG A 265 -11.53 5.26 -19.32
CA ARG A 265 -12.94 5.07 -19.65
C ARG A 265 -13.13 3.67 -20.22
N GLU A 266 -12.31 3.32 -21.21
CA GLU A 266 -12.28 1.97 -21.76
C GLU A 266 -11.93 0.93 -20.69
N LEU A 267 -11.01 1.23 -19.77
CA LEU A 267 -10.68 0.35 -18.65
C LEU A 267 -11.91 0.11 -17.74
N ALA A 268 -12.68 1.16 -17.43
CA ALA A 268 -13.86 1.04 -16.58
C ALA A 268 -14.92 0.12 -17.22
N GLU A 269 -15.18 0.28 -18.51
CA GLU A 269 -16.09 -0.57 -19.29
C GLU A 269 -15.57 -2.02 -19.35
N LEU A 270 -14.27 -2.19 -19.63
CA LEU A 270 -13.62 -3.49 -19.71
C LEU A 270 -13.70 -4.27 -18.38
N LEU A 271 -13.54 -3.59 -17.25
CA LEU A 271 -13.50 -4.24 -15.95
C LEU A 271 -14.88 -4.53 -15.36
N GLU A 272 -15.95 -3.87 -15.81
CA GLU A 272 -17.29 -4.00 -15.20
C GLU A 272 -17.79 -5.45 -15.02
N PRO A 273 -17.56 -6.39 -15.95
CA PRO A 273 -17.96 -7.79 -15.78
C PRO A 273 -17.32 -8.52 -14.59
N TRP A 274 -16.25 -7.95 -14.01
CA TRP A 274 -15.58 -8.51 -12.83
C TRP A 274 -16.07 -7.94 -11.52
N ARG A 275 -17.03 -7.00 -11.46
CA ARG A 275 -17.58 -6.53 -10.18
C ARG A 275 -18.12 -7.73 -9.36
N PRO A 276 -17.82 -7.85 -8.05
CA PRO A 276 -17.12 -6.90 -7.14
C PRO A 276 -15.61 -7.19 -6.96
N HIS A 277 -14.92 -7.58 -8.02
CA HIS A 277 -13.52 -8.01 -8.04
C HIS A 277 -12.68 -7.30 -9.10
N ARG A 278 -13.07 -6.09 -9.50
CA ARG A 278 -12.42 -5.37 -10.60
C ARG A 278 -10.93 -5.15 -10.37
N GLY A 279 -10.52 -4.90 -9.13
CA GLY A 279 -9.12 -4.77 -8.70
C GLY A 279 -8.31 -6.07 -8.77
N ARG A 280 -8.95 -7.24 -8.80
CA ARG A 280 -8.25 -8.53 -8.95
C ARG A 280 -7.61 -8.69 -10.32
N VAL A 281 -8.20 -8.09 -11.37
CA VAL A 281 -7.65 -8.17 -12.74
C VAL A 281 -6.25 -7.55 -12.82
N PRO A 282 -6.03 -6.27 -12.49
CA PRO A 282 -4.68 -5.69 -12.49
C PRO A 282 -3.74 -6.39 -11.49
N LEU A 283 -4.25 -6.86 -10.33
CA LEU A 283 -3.46 -7.62 -9.36
C LEU A 283 -2.87 -8.90 -9.97
N VAL A 284 -3.69 -9.68 -10.66
CA VAL A 284 -3.29 -10.96 -11.28
C VAL A 284 -2.42 -10.74 -12.51
N LEU A 285 -2.70 -9.74 -13.34
CA LEU A 285 -1.85 -9.40 -14.48
C LEU A 285 -0.47 -8.92 -14.03
N GLY A 286 -0.43 -8.07 -13.00
CA GLY A 286 0.80 -7.64 -12.34
C GLY A 286 1.57 -8.81 -11.72
N ALA A 287 0.85 -9.79 -11.13
CA ALA A 287 1.40 -11.04 -10.63
C ALA A 287 2.21 -11.80 -11.68
N ALA A 288 1.62 -11.91 -12.86
CA ALA A 288 2.19 -12.63 -14.00
C ALA A 288 3.25 -11.80 -14.75
N GLY A 289 3.54 -10.56 -14.31
CA GLY A 289 4.48 -9.67 -14.96
C GLY A 289 4.00 -9.15 -16.32
N LEU A 290 2.70 -9.23 -16.59
CA LEU A 290 2.10 -8.80 -17.84
C LEU A 290 1.92 -7.28 -17.83
N ARG A 291 2.70 -6.60 -18.67
CA ARG A 291 2.72 -5.14 -18.81
C ARG A 291 3.16 -4.76 -20.21
N ARG A 292 2.84 -3.54 -20.63
CA ARG A 292 3.26 -3.05 -21.94
C ARG A 292 4.79 -2.92 -22.03
N PRO A 293 5.39 -3.08 -23.23
CA PRO A 293 6.80 -2.79 -23.45
C PRO A 293 7.14 -1.35 -23.07
N ARG A 294 8.21 -1.15 -22.28
CA ARG A 294 8.67 0.19 -21.89
C ARG A 294 9.54 0.76 -23.01
N ARG A 295 9.00 1.66 -23.83
CA ARG A 295 9.70 2.27 -24.98
C ARG A 295 10.04 3.76 -24.85
N GLY A 296 10.13 4.31 -23.62
CA GLY A 296 10.34 5.74 -23.40
C GLY A 296 11.40 6.10 -22.36
N HIS A 297 12.01 7.28 -22.50
CA HIS A 297 12.93 7.86 -21.51
C HIS A 297 12.21 8.11 -20.18
N ARG A 298 12.87 7.86 -19.06
CA ARG A 298 12.33 8.15 -17.73
C ARG A 298 12.30 9.67 -17.53
N ALA A 299 11.16 10.22 -17.11
CA ALA A 299 11.06 11.64 -16.76
C ALA A 299 12.14 12.02 -15.73
N SER A 300 12.83 13.12 -15.99
CA SER A 300 13.83 13.69 -15.08
C SER A 300 13.17 14.27 -13.83
N LEU A 301 13.92 14.31 -12.73
CA LEU A 301 13.48 14.97 -11.51
C LEU A 301 13.41 16.49 -11.74
N ARG A 302 12.49 17.18 -11.06
CA ARG A 302 12.37 18.64 -11.13
C ARG A 302 13.61 19.30 -10.54
N GLY A 303 14.29 20.14 -11.32
CA GLY A 303 15.52 20.82 -10.89
C GLY A 303 15.33 22.09 -10.05
N HIS A 304 14.11 22.61 -9.95
CA HIS A 304 13.80 23.87 -9.26
C HIS A 304 13.45 23.70 -7.77
N LEU A 305 13.51 22.48 -7.23
CA LEU A 305 13.29 22.20 -5.81
C LEU A 305 14.64 22.07 -5.06
N PRO A 306 14.70 22.40 -3.76
CA PRO A 306 15.93 22.26 -2.96
C PRO A 306 16.51 20.84 -3.01
N ARG A 307 17.81 20.63 -2.81
CA ARG A 307 18.36 19.26 -2.72
C ARG A 307 17.96 18.64 -1.36
N VAL A 308 17.48 17.40 -1.37
CA VAL A 308 17.02 16.62 -0.20
C VAL A 308 17.86 15.37 -0.05
#